data_AF-A0A7Y2K220-F1
#
_entry.id   AF-A0A7Y2K220-F1
#
_cell.length_a   1.000
_cell.length_b   1.000
_cell.length_c   1.000
_cell.angle_alpha   90.00
_cell.angle_beta   90.00
_cell.angle_gamma   90.00
#
_symmetry.space_group_name_H-M   'P 1'
#
loop_
_entity.id
_entity.type
_entity.pdbx_description
1 polymer ?
#
loop_
_entity_poly.entity_id
_entity_poly.type
_entity_poly.pdbx_seq_one_letter_code
_entity_poly.pdbx_strand_id
1 'polypeptide(L)'
;MYHFERQLRIVSGDSNLILPYWDYYTYATIPAEFTDPNSTNPLYVNRLNVNVRQALTLAPFSPTVTNFQRGAANAFEPILENQPHNPVHDIIGNIMSTMNSPVDPIFWLHHANVDRLWVAWITAAAGRKMPAKTKPYWSGVHTYTNTLTLPRVSTYDTRTILQYYYQNEAMPASIPLAQVTNARALRVQAGPDQLPRSLPPTGSFKISGPRPTSAATFSLGGALHLSLDRRSISAQLPVNPEHWTALQEIGRGKAMSLRGGTTKYKSAHLVLDQVELAENGKNGGYFYQVYLNMPSPEAGASRPTSLLLGTLGAFQIRSAVHHGHGAARLRYSLRGILPNASLLRVGMVSVSFVRVDGDNNPAGAVIGIGEAHLELSTEETNPQ
;
A
#
# COMPACT_ATOMS: atom_id res chain seq x y z
N MET A 1 15.08 -3.85 12.50
CA MET A 1 16.42 -3.71 11.86
C MET A 1 17.54 -3.57 12.87
N TYR A 2 17.61 -2.45 13.60
CA TYR A 2 18.70 -2.16 14.56
C TYR A 2 19.09 -3.31 15.52
N HIS A 3 18.12 -3.88 16.26
CA HIS A 3 18.42 -4.99 17.17
C HIS A 3 18.80 -6.29 16.45
N PHE A 4 18.26 -6.51 15.25
CA PHE A 4 18.60 -7.69 14.45
C PHE A 4 20.06 -7.64 14.00
N GLU A 5 20.54 -6.50 13.48
CA GLU A 5 21.95 -6.34 13.12
C GLU A 5 22.88 -6.53 14.33
N ARG A 6 22.51 -5.98 15.50
CA ARG A 6 23.28 -6.20 16.74
C ARG A 6 23.33 -7.67 17.13
N GLN A 7 22.23 -8.40 16.99
CA GLN A 7 22.21 -9.83 17.27
C GLN A 7 23.07 -10.60 16.27
N LEU A 8 23.08 -10.22 14.98
CA LEU A 8 23.98 -10.81 13.99
C LEU A 8 25.45 -10.65 14.38
N ARG A 9 25.87 -9.45 14.80
CA ARG A 9 27.23 -9.19 15.30
C ARG A 9 27.61 -10.08 16.48
N ILE A 10 26.68 -10.26 17.42
CA ILE A 10 26.90 -11.10 18.61
C ILE A 10 27.07 -12.58 18.19
N VAL A 11 26.18 -13.09 17.33
CA VAL A 11 26.20 -14.50 16.92
C VAL A 11 27.38 -14.81 16.00
N SER A 12 27.76 -13.89 15.12
CA SER A 12 28.90 -14.08 14.22
C SER A 12 30.26 -13.90 14.91
N GLY A 13 30.30 -13.17 16.03
CA GLY A 13 31.55 -12.72 16.65
C GLY A 13 32.23 -11.58 15.90
N ASP A 14 31.59 -11.02 14.87
CA ASP A 14 32.11 -9.91 14.08
C ASP A 14 31.38 -8.61 14.44
N SER A 15 32.04 -7.76 15.22
CA SER A 15 31.52 -6.45 15.62
C SER A 15 31.40 -5.46 14.45
N ASN A 16 32.08 -5.72 13.33
CA ASN A 16 32.06 -4.89 12.13
C ASN A 16 31.01 -5.33 11.11
N LEU A 17 30.26 -6.42 11.37
CA LEU A 17 29.20 -6.87 10.48
C LEU A 17 28.16 -5.76 10.29
N ILE A 18 27.86 -5.44 9.03
CA ILE A 18 26.83 -4.48 8.65
C ILE A 18 25.82 -5.21 7.77
N LEU A 19 24.55 -5.04 8.08
CA LEU A 19 23.48 -5.63 7.28
C LEU A 19 23.36 -4.88 5.94
N PRO A 20 23.39 -5.57 4.79
CA PRO A 20 23.20 -4.93 3.50
C PRO A 20 21.75 -4.46 3.31
N TYR A 21 21.54 -3.60 2.32
CA TYR A 21 20.24 -3.20 1.83
C TYR A 21 20.11 -3.60 0.36
N TRP A 22 18.89 -3.96 -0.07
CA TRP A 22 18.63 -4.26 -1.46
C TRP A 22 18.13 -3.01 -2.20
N ASP A 23 19.02 -2.36 -2.94
CA ASP A 23 18.71 -1.16 -3.72
C ASP A 23 17.92 -1.49 -5.01
N TYR A 24 16.66 -1.89 -4.84
CA TYR A 24 15.79 -2.30 -5.95
C TYR A 24 15.47 -1.18 -6.95
N TYR A 25 15.79 0.08 -6.65
CA TYR A 25 15.73 1.20 -7.61
C TYR A 25 16.95 1.30 -8.53
N THR A 26 18.03 0.57 -8.23
CA THR A 26 19.16 0.35 -9.13
C THR A 26 19.09 -1.06 -9.73
N TYR A 27 18.84 -2.08 -8.89
CA TYR A 27 18.80 -3.49 -9.26
C TYR A 27 17.53 -4.17 -8.75
N ALA A 28 16.47 -4.14 -9.56
CA ALA A 28 15.17 -4.70 -9.19
C ALA A 28 15.14 -6.24 -9.05
N THR A 29 16.21 -6.94 -9.45
CA THR A 29 16.36 -8.37 -9.21
C THR A 29 17.07 -8.61 -7.87
N ILE A 30 16.60 -9.58 -7.11
CA ILE A 30 17.22 -10.04 -5.86
C ILE A 30 18.69 -10.43 -6.10
N PRO A 31 19.63 -10.13 -5.18
CA PRO A 31 21.03 -10.53 -5.31
C PRO A 31 21.21 -12.06 -5.46
N ALA A 32 22.20 -12.48 -6.24
CA ALA A 32 22.39 -13.89 -6.61
C ALA A 32 22.64 -14.81 -5.41
N GLU A 33 23.21 -14.27 -4.33
CA GLU A 33 23.46 -14.96 -3.07
C GLU A 33 22.17 -15.52 -2.44
N PHE A 34 21.03 -14.91 -2.73
CA PHE A 34 19.72 -15.34 -2.22
C PHE A 34 19.00 -16.30 -3.17
N THR A 35 19.47 -16.49 -4.41
CA THR A 35 18.77 -17.28 -5.44
C THR A 35 19.44 -18.63 -5.73
N ASP A 36 20.64 -18.88 -5.22
CA ASP A 36 21.32 -20.18 -5.34
C ASP A 36 20.62 -21.26 -4.48
N PRO A 37 19.98 -22.28 -5.07
CA PRO A 37 19.22 -23.31 -4.36
C PRO A 37 20.09 -24.37 -3.69
N ASN A 38 21.41 -24.18 -3.61
CA ASN A 38 22.29 -25.08 -2.87
C ASN A 38 21.78 -25.29 -1.43
N SER A 39 21.64 -26.56 -1.03
CA SER A 39 21.12 -26.97 0.28
C SER A 39 21.90 -26.39 1.47
N THR A 40 23.14 -25.97 1.28
CA THR A 40 23.96 -25.35 2.33
C THR A 40 23.87 -23.83 2.35
N ASN A 41 23.13 -23.20 1.43
CA ASN A 41 22.97 -21.76 1.37
C ASN A 41 21.91 -21.29 2.40
N PRO A 42 22.30 -20.62 3.49
CA PRO A 42 21.34 -20.17 4.50
C PRO A 42 20.48 -18.98 4.04
N LEU A 43 20.83 -18.34 2.91
CA LEU A 43 20.12 -17.18 2.36
C LEU A 43 19.02 -17.58 1.37
N TYR A 44 19.04 -18.83 0.91
CA TYR A 44 18.08 -19.32 -0.07
C TYR A 44 16.76 -19.69 0.57
N VAL A 45 15.69 -19.18 -0.03
CA VAL A 45 14.31 -19.59 0.20
C VAL A 45 13.64 -19.69 -1.16
N ASN A 46 12.78 -20.70 -1.34
CA ASN A 46 12.02 -20.85 -2.58
C ASN A 46 10.99 -19.71 -2.72
N ARG A 47 11.22 -18.82 -3.69
CA ARG A 47 10.38 -17.63 -3.96
C ARG A 47 9.65 -17.80 -5.27
N LEU A 48 8.50 -17.14 -5.41
CA LEU A 48 7.75 -17.17 -6.66
C LEU A 48 8.41 -16.27 -7.71
N ASN A 49 8.89 -15.10 -7.30
CA ASN A 49 9.60 -14.16 -8.16
C ASN A 49 10.90 -13.67 -7.51
N VAL A 50 11.82 -13.26 -8.37
CA VAL A 50 13.09 -12.64 -7.96
C VAL A 50 13.25 -11.21 -8.48
N ASN A 51 12.37 -10.76 -9.39
CA ASN A 51 12.35 -9.39 -9.89
C ASN A 51 11.11 -8.66 -9.34
N VAL A 52 11.31 -7.46 -8.80
CA VAL A 52 10.24 -6.64 -8.21
C VAL A 52 10.01 -5.33 -8.95
N ARG A 53 10.50 -5.20 -10.19
CA ARG A 53 10.40 -3.94 -10.93
C ARG A 53 8.95 -3.44 -11.04
N GLN A 54 8.00 -4.35 -11.19
CA GLN A 54 6.57 -4.03 -11.33
C GLN A 54 5.96 -3.45 -10.04
N ALA A 55 6.60 -3.65 -8.89
CA ALA A 55 6.20 -3.07 -7.59
C ALA A 55 6.65 -1.60 -7.41
N LEU A 56 7.60 -1.11 -8.22
CA LEU A 56 8.33 0.13 -7.94
C LEU A 56 7.68 1.36 -8.53
N THR A 57 7.47 2.41 -7.73
CA THR A 57 6.93 3.71 -8.14
C THR A 57 7.83 4.85 -7.66
N LEU A 58 7.77 6.03 -8.29
CA LEU A 58 8.41 7.24 -7.77
C LEU A 58 7.50 8.09 -6.87
N ALA A 59 6.25 7.67 -6.65
CA ALA A 59 5.26 8.43 -5.89
C ALA A 59 5.74 8.90 -4.48
N PRO A 60 6.41 8.07 -3.65
CA PRO A 60 6.93 8.51 -2.34
C PRO A 60 7.95 9.66 -2.43
N PHE A 61 8.62 9.83 -3.57
CA PHE A 61 9.71 10.80 -3.75
C PHE A 61 9.26 12.08 -4.46
N SER A 62 7.96 12.17 -4.80
CA SER A 62 7.36 13.39 -5.36
C SER A 62 7.67 14.62 -4.49
N PRO A 63 7.93 15.80 -5.08
CA PRO A 63 8.15 17.05 -4.33
C PRO A 63 6.98 17.45 -3.41
N THR A 64 5.78 16.91 -3.66
CA THR A 64 4.59 17.21 -2.85
C THR A 64 4.54 16.40 -1.54
N VAL A 65 5.29 15.30 -1.45
CA VAL A 65 5.36 14.42 -0.27
C VAL A 65 6.36 15.02 0.71
N THR A 66 5.86 15.85 1.61
CA THR A 66 6.67 16.69 2.53
C THR A 66 6.38 16.41 4.00
N ASN A 67 5.26 15.78 4.33
CA ASN A 67 4.99 15.32 5.69
C ASN A 67 5.41 13.85 5.82
N PHE A 68 5.70 13.40 7.05
CA PHE A 68 6.05 12.00 7.29
C PHE A 68 4.85 11.17 7.76
N GLN A 69 4.22 11.58 8.87
CA GLN A 69 3.30 10.73 9.64
C GLN A 69 1.94 10.45 8.97
N ARG A 70 1.41 9.24 9.17
CA ARG A 70 0.04 8.86 8.84
C ARG A 70 -0.97 9.88 9.37
N GLY A 71 -2.01 10.14 8.58
CA GLY A 71 -3.06 11.11 8.88
C GLY A 71 -2.72 12.56 8.46
N ALA A 72 -1.47 12.86 8.12
CA ALA A 72 -1.11 14.11 7.44
C ALA A 72 -1.36 14.01 5.92
N ALA A 73 -1.60 15.14 5.27
CA ALA A 73 -1.68 15.20 3.81
C ALA A 73 -0.29 14.98 3.18
N ASN A 74 -0.23 14.25 2.07
CA ASN A 74 1.02 13.92 1.36
C ASN A 74 2.10 13.37 2.30
N ALA A 75 1.73 12.35 3.07
CA ALA A 75 2.56 11.75 4.10
C ALA A 75 3.42 10.59 3.55
N PHE A 76 4.73 10.64 3.79
CA PHE A 76 5.70 9.66 3.29
C PHE A 76 5.47 8.25 3.84
N GLU A 77 5.27 8.10 5.15
CA GLU A 77 5.09 6.81 5.83
C GLU A 77 3.99 5.94 5.17
N PRO A 78 2.73 6.39 5.06
CA PRO A 78 1.68 5.58 4.44
C PRO A 78 1.86 5.42 2.92
N ILE A 79 2.47 6.39 2.23
CA ILE A 79 2.71 6.27 0.78
C ILE A 79 3.76 5.18 0.52
N LEU A 80 4.88 5.20 1.24
CA LEU A 80 5.96 4.22 1.09
C LEU A 80 5.52 2.80 1.47
N GLU A 81 4.80 2.66 2.59
CA GLU A 81 4.26 1.36 3.04
C GLU A 81 3.32 0.76 1.99
N ASN A 82 2.42 1.58 1.44
CA ASN A 82 1.44 1.16 0.44
C ASN A 82 2.08 0.82 -0.91
N GLN A 83 3.11 1.59 -1.32
CA GLN A 83 3.95 1.30 -2.48
C GLN A 83 5.29 2.05 -2.41
N PRO A 84 6.44 1.35 -2.54
CA PRO A 84 6.58 -0.01 -3.08
C PRO A 84 6.60 -1.12 -2.02
N HIS A 85 6.57 -0.84 -0.71
CA HIS A 85 6.77 -1.86 0.33
C HIS A 85 5.81 -3.06 0.21
N ASN A 86 4.49 -2.85 0.32
CA ASN A 86 3.53 -3.97 0.23
C ASN A 86 3.62 -4.70 -1.14
N PRO A 87 3.69 -4.00 -2.29
CA PRO A 87 3.90 -4.64 -3.59
C PRO A 87 5.18 -5.47 -3.71
N VAL A 88 6.29 -5.12 -3.06
CA VAL A 88 7.50 -5.96 -3.07
C VAL A 88 7.25 -7.29 -2.38
N HIS A 89 6.57 -7.29 -1.23
CA HIS A 89 6.13 -8.52 -0.55
C HIS A 89 5.21 -9.37 -1.44
N ASP A 90 4.22 -8.73 -2.06
CA ASP A 90 3.26 -9.38 -2.94
C ASP A 90 3.92 -9.98 -4.18
N ILE A 91 4.83 -9.25 -4.84
CA ILE A 91 5.51 -9.71 -6.05
C ILE A 91 6.45 -10.87 -5.75
N ILE A 92 7.28 -10.81 -4.70
CA ILE A 92 8.17 -11.94 -4.36
C ILE A 92 7.36 -13.21 -4.08
N GLY A 93 6.20 -13.07 -3.43
CA GLY A 93 5.28 -14.16 -3.20
C GLY A 93 5.77 -15.17 -2.15
N ASN A 94 5.11 -16.33 -2.09
CA ASN A 94 5.30 -17.36 -1.07
C ASN A 94 5.35 -16.75 0.34
N ILE A 95 6.37 -17.07 1.14
CA ILE A 95 6.51 -16.62 2.52
C ILE A 95 6.59 -15.09 2.63
N MET A 96 7.17 -14.41 1.64
CA MET A 96 7.26 -12.94 1.59
C MET A 96 5.88 -12.28 1.47
N SER A 97 4.88 -12.97 0.91
CA SER A 97 3.50 -12.46 0.88
C SER A 97 2.72 -12.67 2.18
N THR A 98 3.37 -13.08 3.27
CA THR A 98 2.73 -13.42 4.55
C THR A 98 3.33 -12.66 5.72
N MET A 99 2.68 -12.68 6.89
CA MET A 99 3.25 -12.09 8.11
C MET A 99 4.46 -12.87 8.66
N ASN A 100 4.72 -14.08 8.14
CA ASN A 100 5.94 -14.84 8.41
C ASN A 100 7.08 -14.46 7.45
N SER A 101 6.95 -13.39 6.65
CA SER A 101 8.00 -12.88 5.77
C SER A 101 9.37 -12.71 6.43
N PRO A 102 9.52 -12.37 7.73
CA PRO A 102 10.85 -12.25 8.34
C PRO A 102 11.69 -13.53 8.37
N VAL A 103 11.08 -14.70 8.14
CA VAL A 103 11.78 -15.98 8.00
C VAL A 103 12.61 -16.05 6.72
N ASP A 104 12.24 -15.30 5.68
CA ASP A 104 13.03 -15.17 4.45
C ASP A 104 14.16 -14.15 4.66
N PRO A 105 15.45 -14.52 4.51
CA PRO A 105 16.55 -13.59 4.69
C PRO A 105 16.48 -12.32 3.83
N ILE A 106 15.82 -12.36 2.65
CA ILE A 106 15.68 -11.16 1.80
C ILE A 106 14.79 -10.08 2.44
N PHE A 107 13.91 -10.47 3.37
CA PHE A 107 13.07 -9.53 4.15
C PHE A 107 13.92 -8.45 4.80
N TRP A 108 15.04 -8.83 5.40
CA TRP A 108 15.90 -7.93 6.14
C TRP A 108 16.58 -6.92 5.21
N LEU A 109 16.97 -7.33 4.00
CA LEU A 109 17.52 -6.42 2.98
C LEU A 109 16.45 -5.52 2.37
N HIS A 110 15.23 -6.03 2.19
CA HIS A 110 14.08 -5.24 1.76
C HIS A 110 13.79 -4.12 2.78
N HIS A 111 13.65 -4.46 4.06
CA HIS A 111 13.39 -3.50 5.12
C HIS A 111 14.57 -2.58 5.42
N ALA A 112 15.82 -3.03 5.23
CA ALA A 112 16.98 -2.15 5.25
C ALA A 112 16.90 -1.09 4.13
N ASN A 113 16.39 -1.45 2.94
CA ASN A 113 16.17 -0.45 1.90
C ASN A 113 14.96 0.46 2.21
N VAL A 114 13.89 -0.04 2.83
CA VAL A 114 12.78 0.81 3.29
C VAL A 114 13.27 1.86 4.30
N ASP A 115 14.10 1.47 5.25
CA ASP A 115 14.74 2.38 6.21
C ASP A 115 15.68 3.37 5.50
N ARG A 116 16.52 2.91 4.55
CA ARG A 116 17.34 3.78 3.69
C ARG A 116 16.51 4.80 2.93
N LEU A 117 15.38 4.41 2.35
CA LEU A 117 14.53 5.29 1.56
C LEU A 117 13.91 6.41 2.42
N TRP A 118 13.62 6.13 3.70
CA TRP A 118 13.27 7.18 4.65
C TRP A 118 14.42 8.16 4.88
N VAL A 119 15.63 7.65 5.15
CA VAL A 119 16.82 8.51 5.33
C VAL A 119 17.07 9.36 4.08
N ALA A 120 16.94 8.78 2.90
CA ALA A 120 17.09 9.47 1.63
C ALA A 120 16.04 10.58 1.43
N TRP A 121 14.78 10.29 1.77
CA TRP A 121 13.68 11.26 1.69
C TRP A 121 13.93 12.46 2.61
N ILE A 122 14.27 12.24 3.88
CA ILE A 122 14.50 13.37 4.80
C ILE A 122 15.77 14.16 4.46
N THR A 123 16.81 13.49 3.97
CA THR A 123 18.10 14.11 3.59
C THR A 123 17.98 14.98 2.34
N ALA A 124 17.08 14.64 1.41
CA ALA A 124 16.84 15.44 0.21
C ALA A 124 16.32 16.87 0.48
N ALA A 125 15.95 17.18 1.73
CA ALA A 125 15.41 18.47 2.13
C ALA A 125 14.18 18.87 1.27
N ALA A 126 14.09 20.14 0.87
CA ALA A 126 12.96 20.70 0.12
C ALA A 126 11.61 20.63 0.87
N GLY A 127 11.61 21.03 2.15
CA GLY A 127 10.40 21.12 2.97
C GLY A 127 9.92 19.80 3.57
N ARG A 128 10.61 18.69 3.28
CA ARG A 128 10.40 17.39 3.92
C ARG A 128 10.75 17.45 5.40
N LYS A 129 9.85 16.96 6.24
CA LYS A 129 9.96 17.12 7.69
C LYS A 129 9.43 15.92 8.45
N MET A 130 10.21 15.52 9.44
CA MET A 130 9.76 14.61 10.51
C MET A 130 8.85 15.36 11.49
N PRO A 131 7.94 14.67 12.18
CA PRO A 131 7.22 15.27 13.31
C PRO A 131 8.24 15.72 14.36
N ALA A 132 8.06 16.88 14.97
CA ALA A 132 8.96 17.34 16.01
C ALA A 132 9.04 16.31 17.16
N LYS A 133 10.21 16.11 17.77
CA LYS A 133 10.45 15.12 18.84
C LYS A 133 9.47 15.23 20.01
N THR A 134 8.91 16.42 20.26
CA THR A 134 7.94 16.70 21.31
C THR A 134 6.50 16.28 20.97
N LYS A 135 6.23 15.83 19.74
CA LYS A 135 4.90 15.43 19.30
C LYS A 135 4.56 14.00 19.74
N PRO A 136 3.26 13.69 19.97
CA PRO A 136 2.82 12.36 20.40
C PRO A 136 3.24 11.20 19.49
N TYR A 137 3.59 11.48 18.22
CA TYR A 137 4.11 10.50 17.28
C TYR A 137 5.30 9.70 17.86
N TRP A 138 6.16 10.35 18.64
CA TRP A 138 7.36 9.75 19.24
C TRP A 138 7.16 9.22 20.66
N SER A 139 5.95 9.29 21.21
CA SER A 139 5.66 8.83 22.57
C SER A 139 5.65 7.30 22.67
N GLY A 140 6.04 6.78 23.83
CA GLY A 140 6.00 5.36 24.14
C GLY A 140 7.28 4.60 23.76
N VAL A 141 7.16 3.27 23.74
CA VAL A 141 8.27 2.33 23.49
C VAL A 141 7.87 1.32 22.43
N HIS A 142 8.84 0.86 21.65
CA HIS A 142 8.76 -0.39 20.91
C HIS A 142 9.15 -1.52 21.86
N THR A 143 8.28 -2.52 22.00
CA THR A 143 8.53 -3.73 22.82
C THR A 143 8.73 -4.91 21.89
N TYR A 144 9.92 -5.51 21.92
CA TYR A 144 10.28 -6.67 21.10
C TYR A 144 10.19 -7.98 21.89
N THR A 145 10.59 -7.93 23.15
CA THR A 145 10.41 -8.99 24.15
C THR A 145 10.13 -8.34 25.50
N ASN A 146 9.90 -9.14 26.55
CA ASN A 146 9.75 -8.65 27.92
C ASN A 146 11.01 -7.94 28.46
N THR A 147 12.17 -8.14 27.82
CA THR A 147 13.47 -7.58 28.25
C THR A 147 14.11 -6.67 27.20
N LEU A 148 13.59 -6.64 25.98
CA LEU A 148 14.12 -5.85 24.88
C LEU A 148 13.09 -4.81 24.43
N THR A 149 13.38 -3.55 24.75
CA THR A 149 12.56 -2.40 24.39
C THR A 149 13.42 -1.27 23.82
N LEU A 150 12.82 -0.40 23.01
CA LEU A 150 13.45 0.81 22.50
C LEU A 150 12.47 1.99 22.57
N PRO A 151 12.78 3.11 23.24
CA PRO A 151 11.95 4.31 23.17
C PRO A 151 11.72 4.73 21.73
N ARG A 152 10.48 5.05 21.34
CA ARG A 152 10.19 5.41 19.93
C ARG A 152 11.01 6.61 19.48
N VAL A 153 11.19 7.61 20.35
CA VAL A 153 12.03 8.78 20.06
C VAL A 153 13.49 8.44 19.71
N SER A 154 13.99 7.27 20.11
CA SER A 154 15.34 6.83 19.76
C SER A 154 15.49 6.49 18.28
N THR A 155 14.39 6.24 17.56
CA THR A 155 14.41 5.98 16.11
C THR A 155 14.27 7.25 15.29
N TYR A 156 14.36 8.43 15.89
CA TYR A 156 14.27 9.71 15.18
C TYR A 156 15.45 9.94 14.22
N ASP A 157 16.63 9.43 14.55
CA ASP A 157 17.87 9.68 13.80
C ASP A 157 18.77 8.43 13.86
N THR A 158 19.04 7.86 12.68
CA THR A 158 19.88 6.67 12.52
C THR A 158 21.35 6.96 12.82
N ARG A 159 21.84 8.16 12.48
CA ARG A 159 23.25 8.55 12.55
C ARG A 159 23.66 8.95 13.95
N THR A 160 22.92 9.86 14.58
CA THR A 160 23.34 10.43 15.87
C THR A 160 22.85 9.64 17.08
N ILE A 161 21.70 8.95 16.97
CA ILE A 161 21.13 8.18 18.09
C ILE A 161 21.45 6.69 17.94
N LEU A 162 21.15 6.09 16.79
CA LEU A 162 21.36 4.65 16.58
C LEU A 162 22.74 4.28 16.03
N GLN A 163 23.54 5.27 15.62
CA GLN A 163 24.93 5.13 15.18
C GLN A 163 25.13 4.21 13.97
N TYR A 164 24.26 4.31 12.97
CA TYR A 164 24.46 3.69 11.66
C TYR A 164 24.04 4.62 10.52
N TYR A 165 24.51 4.32 9.31
CA TYR A 165 24.18 5.05 8.10
C TYR A 165 24.26 4.14 6.87
N TYR A 166 23.69 4.59 5.76
CA TYR A 166 23.75 3.85 4.51
C TYR A 166 24.85 4.38 3.60
N GLN A 167 25.47 3.48 2.83
CA GLN A 167 26.51 3.84 1.86
C GLN A 167 26.01 4.84 0.81
N ASN A 168 24.75 4.68 0.38
CA ASN A 168 24.05 5.61 -0.49
C ASN A 168 22.79 6.08 0.26
N GLU A 169 22.55 7.39 0.29
CA GLU A 169 21.34 8.03 0.87
C GLU A 169 20.69 8.99 -0.14
N ALA A 170 20.98 8.84 -1.44
CA ALA A 170 20.29 9.56 -2.49
C ALA A 170 18.88 8.99 -2.72
N MET A 171 17.91 9.88 -2.98
CA MET A 171 16.58 9.48 -3.43
C MET A 171 16.64 8.81 -4.80
N PRO A 172 15.76 7.83 -5.07
CA PRO A 172 15.58 7.30 -6.42
C PRO A 172 15.21 8.40 -7.41
N ALA A 173 15.86 8.40 -8.58
CA ALA A 173 15.56 9.32 -9.68
C ALA A 173 14.77 8.66 -10.82
N SER A 174 14.80 7.33 -10.91
CA SER A 174 14.15 6.54 -11.94
C SER A 174 13.80 5.15 -11.43
N ILE A 175 12.91 4.48 -12.16
CA ILE A 175 12.68 3.03 -12.02
C ILE A 175 13.64 2.34 -12.99
N PRO A 176 14.32 1.24 -12.61
CA PRO A 176 15.17 0.47 -13.52
C PRO A 176 14.47 0.13 -14.83
N LEU A 177 15.23 0.05 -15.92
CA LEU A 177 14.70 -0.45 -17.19
C LEU A 177 14.30 -1.92 -17.03
N ALA A 178 13.26 -2.33 -17.78
CA ALA A 178 12.90 -3.75 -17.82
C ALA A 178 14.06 -4.51 -18.44
N GLN A 179 14.60 -5.50 -17.71
CA GLN A 179 15.60 -6.40 -18.27
C GLN A 179 14.89 -7.25 -19.33
N VAL A 180 15.29 -7.13 -20.59
CA VAL A 180 14.77 -7.96 -21.67
C VAL A 180 15.40 -9.35 -21.50
N THR A 181 14.71 -10.25 -20.80
CA THR A 181 15.09 -11.66 -20.81
C THR A 181 14.61 -12.26 -22.15
N ASN A 182 15.47 -13.03 -22.82
CA ASN A 182 15.20 -13.70 -24.10
C ASN A 182 14.21 -14.87 -23.99
N ALA A 183 13.14 -14.72 -23.21
CA ALA A 183 12.09 -15.71 -23.07
C ALA A 183 10.72 -15.03 -23.03
N ARG A 184 10.12 -14.93 -24.22
CA ARG A 184 8.81 -14.34 -24.54
C ARG A 184 8.76 -12.83 -24.35
N ALA A 185 8.36 -12.13 -25.42
CA ALA A 185 7.97 -10.74 -25.38
C ALA A 185 6.85 -10.55 -24.32
N LEU A 186 7.25 -10.28 -23.07
CA LEU A 186 6.39 -9.73 -22.04
C LEU A 186 5.91 -8.41 -22.62
N ARG A 187 4.61 -8.33 -22.95
CA ARG A 187 3.94 -7.05 -23.15
C ARG A 187 4.33 -6.20 -21.95
N VAL A 188 5.08 -5.13 -22.19
CA VAL A 188 5.47 -4.17 -21.16
C VAL A 188 4.17 -3.77 -20.44
N GLN A 189 3.96 -4.32 -19.24
CA GLN A 189 2.88 -3.84 -18.39
C GLN A 189 3.19 -2.37 -18.14
N ALA A 190 2.17 -1.53 -18.26
CA ALA A 190 2.28 -0.11 -17.94
C ALA A 190 2.97 -0.01 -16.57
N GLY A 191 4.09 0.71 -16.51
CA GLY A 191 4.77 0.95 -15.23
C GLY A 191 3.80 1.60 -14.25
N PRO A 192 3.96 1.40 -12.93
CA PRO A 192 2.97 1.83 -11.93
C PRO A 192 2.73 3.35 -11.87
N ASP A 193 3.56 4.16 -12.54
CA ASP A 193 3.38 5.61 -12.70
C ASP A 193 2.48 5.98 -13.90
N GLN A 194 2.04 5.02 -14.73
CA GLN A 194 1.07 5.25 -15.79
C GLN A 194 -0.35 5.06 -15.25
N LEU A 195 -1.04 6.18 -15.03
CA LEU A 195 -2.48 6.18 -14.76
C LEU A 195 -3.23 5.32 -15.80
N PRO A 196 -4.22 4.51 -15.39
CA PRO A 196 -5.06 3.78 -16.32
C PRO A 196 -5.63 4.74 -17.36
N ARG A 197 -5.24 4.57 -18.64
CA ARG A 197 -5.66 5.45 -19.73
C ARG A 197 -7.16 5.34 -20.05
N SER A 198 -7.82 4.31 -19.54
CA SER A 198 -9.26 4.06 -19.68
C SER A 198 -9.76 3.24 -18.50
N LEU A 199 -11.06 3.37 -18.19
CA LEU A 199 -11.73 2.57 -17.17
C LEU A 199 -11.64 1.06 -17.55
N PRO A 200 -11.17 0.17 -16.66
CA PRO A 200 -11.24 -1.27 -16.89
C PRO A 200 -12.68 -1.76 -17.11
N PRO A 201 -12.89 -2.87 -17.83
CA PRO A 201 -14.22 -3.46 -18.01
C PRO A 201 -14.95 -3.68 -16.69
N THR A 202 -16.29 -3.58 -16.73
CA THR A 202 -17.10 -3.80 -15.54
C THR A 202 -17.09 -5.29 -15.17
N GLY A 203 -16.79 -5.58 -13.90
CA GLY A 203 -16.81 -6.95 -13.36
C GLY A 203 -18.24 -7.44 -13.09
N SER A 204 -18.37 -8.70 -12.67
CA SER A 204 -19.64 -9.24 -12.16
C SER A 204 -19.79 -8.89 -10.68
N PHE A 205 -20.91 -8.28 -10.32
CA PHE A 205 -21.26 -7.96 -8.93
C PHE A 205 -22.76 -7.74 -8.78
N LYS A 206 -23.24 -7.71 -7.54
CA LYS A 206 -24.58 -7.22 -7.19
C LYS A 206 -24.46 -5.89 -6.47
N ILE A 207 -25.39 -4.96 -6.72
CA ILE A 207 -25.38 -3.67 -6.03
C ILE A 207 -25.91 -3.86 -4.60
N SER A 208 -25.22 -3.29 -3.63
CA SER A 208 -25.76 -3.06 -2.28
C SER A 208 -26.22 -1.62 -2.13
N GLY A 209 -27.40 -1.43 -1.53
CA GLY A 209 -27.95 -0.11 -1.24
C GLY A 209 -27.29 0.55 -0.02
N PRO A 210 -27.52 1.86 0.16
CA PRO A 210 -27.02 2.58 1.32
C PRO A 210 -27.67 2.09 2.61
N ARG A 211 -26.86 1.99 3.68
CA ARG A 211 -27.32 1.51 5.00
C ARG A 211 -26.35 1.89 6.11
N PRO A 212 -26.82 1.99 7.37
CA PRO A 212 -25.92 1.99 8.53
C PRO A 212 -25.10 0.68 8.55
N THR A 213 -23.79 0.79 8.74
CA THR A 213 -22.89 -0.37 8.94
C THR A 213 -22.50 -0.53 10.41
N SER A 214 -22.61 0.54 11.21
CA SER A 214 -22.53 0.51 12.67
C SER A 214 -23.18 1.77 13.26
N ALA A 215 -23.08 1.96 14.59
CA ALA A 215 -23.45 3.24 15.21
C ALA A 215 -22.58 4.42 14.75
N ALA A 216 -21.36 4.15 14.26
CA ALA A 216 -20.37 5.16 13.87
C ALA A 216 -20.16 5.27 12.35
N THR A 217 -20.75 4.37 11.56
CA THR A 217 -20.44 4.23 10.13
C THR A 217 -21.67 3.99 9.27
N PHE A 218 -21.63 4.52 8.05
CA PHE A 218 -22.73 4.44 7.08
C PHE A 218 -22.21 4.17 5.68
N SER A 219 -22.66 3.08 5.07
CA SER A 219 -22.38 2.75 3.67
C SER A 219 -23.26 3.58 2.74
N LEU A 220 -22.64 4.25 1.77
CA LEU A 220 -23.33 5.02 0.73
C LEU A 220 -23.83 4.15 -0.44
N GLY A 221 -23.49 2.86 -0.41
CA GLY A 221 -23.72 1.89 -1.49
C GLY A 221 -22.43 1.19 -1.91
N GLY A 222 -22.57 0.00 -2.48
CA GLY A 222 -21.43 -0.87 -2.78
C GLY A 222 -21.69 -1.93 -3.84
N ALA A 223 -20.69 -2.78 -4.03
CA ALA A 223 -20.68 -3.91 -4.93
C ALA A 223 -20.36 -5.19 -4.15
N LEU A 224 -21.31 -6.13 -4.15
CA LEU A 224 -21.24 -7.42 -3.49
C LEU A 224 -20.65 -8.50 -4.41
N HIS A 225 -19.97 -9.46 -3.79
CA HIS A 225 -19.49 -10.69 -4.41
C HIS A 225 -18.54 -10.45 -5.60
N LEU A 226 -17.59 -9.53 -5.44
CA LEU A 226 -16.56 -9.31 -6.44
C LEU A 226 -15.56 -10.47 -6.40
N SER A 227 -15.18 -10.95 -7.58
CA SER A 227 -14.08 -11.91 -7.75
C SER A 227 -13.03 -11.27 -8.63
N LEU A 228 -11.81 -11.20 -8.11
CA LEU A 228 -10.65 -10.69 -8.82
C LEU A 228 -9.85 -11.86 -9.39
N ASP A 229 -9.48 -11.72 -10.66
CA ASP A 229 -8.61 -12.63 -11.40
C ASP A 229 -7.58 -11.80 -12.19
N ARG A 230 -6.88 -12.42 -13.15
CA ARG A 230 -5.88 -11.71 -13.97
C ARG A 230 -6.39 -10.46 -14.69
N ARG A 231 -7.70 -10.29 -14.85
CA ARG A 231 -8.30 -9.14 -15.52
C ARG A 231 -8.38 -7.97 -14.56
N SER A 232 -8.02 -6.79 -15.04
CA SER A 232 -8.40 -5.55 -14.39
C SER A 232 -9.90 -5.35 -14.56
N ILE A 233 -10.61 -5.07 -13.47
CA ILE A 233 -12.07 -4.85 -13.49
C ILE A 233 -12.45 -3.56 -12.76
N SER A 234 -13.65 -3.08 -13.05
CA SER A 234 -14.30 -1.99 -12.33
C SER A 234 -15.63 -2.44 -11.73
N ALA A 235 -15.94 -1.96 -10.53
CA ALA A 235 -17.24 -2.04 -9.90
C ALA A 235 -17.89 -0.65 -9.93
N GLN A 236 -19.07 -0.54 -10.50
CA GLN A 236 -19.80 0.73 -10.58
C GLN A 236 -20.75 0.84 -9.38
N LEU A 237 -20.54 1.87 -8.57
CA LEU A 237 -21.23 2.12 -7.31
C LEU A 237 -22.23 3.26 -7.52
N PRO A 238 -23.54 3.02 -7.45
CA PRO A 238 -24.52 4.09 -7.50
C PRO A 238 -24.47 4.88 -6.19
N VAL A 239 -24.16 6.16 -6.28
CA VAL A 239 -24.21 7.09 -5.15
C VAL A 239 -25.30 8.12 -5.45
N ASN A 240 -26.28 8.22 -4.54
CA ASN A 240 -27.36 9.19 -4.71
C ASN A 240 -26.83 10.63 -4.54
N PRO A 241 -27.55 11.65 -5.05
CA PRO A 241 -27.07 13.03 -5.04
C PRO A 241 -26.78 13.58 -3.64
N GLU A 242 -27.58 13.18 -2.64
CA GLU A 242 -27.44 13.64 -1.26
C GLU A 242 -26.15 13.10 -0.61
N HIS A 243 -25.92 11.79 -0.72
CA HIS A 243 -24.73 11.12 -0.21
C HIS A 243 -23.47 11.62 -0.91
N TRP A 244 -23.60 11.98 -2.19
CA TRP A 244 -22.52 12.60 -2.95
C TRP A 244 -22.12 13.96 -2.38
N THR A 245 -23.10 14.82 -2.08
CA THR A 245 -22.83 16.11 -1.43
C THR A 245 -22.17 15.92 -0.07
N ALA A 246 -22.65 14.97 0.74
CA ALA A 246 -22.04 14.66 2.02
C ALA A 246 -20.58 14.20 1.87
N LEU A 247 -20.33 13.29 0.92
CA LEU A 247 -18.98 12.80 0.60
C LEU A 247 -18.04 13.97 0.23
N GLN A 248 -18.46 14.86 -0.66
CA GLN A 248 -17.68 16.00 -1.11
C GLN A 248 -17.35 16.97 0.05
N GLU A 249 -18.33 17.33 0.87
CA GLU A 249 -18.13 18.24 1.99
C GLU A 249 -17.24 17.64 3.08
N ILE A 250 -17.39 16.35 3.38
CA ILE A 250 -16.47 15.61 4.26
C ILE A 250 -15.06 15.58 3.70
N GLY A 251 -14.95 15.39 2.39
CA GLY A 251 -13.69 15.48 1.65
C GLY A 251 -12.99 16.84 1.76
N ARG A 252 -13.77 17.92 1.92
CA ARG A 252 -13.29 19.29 2.21
C ARG A 252 -13.00 19.53 3.70
N GLY A 253 -13.10 18.49 4.53
CA GLY A 253 -12.84 18.54 5.97
C GLY A 253 -14.02 19.01 6.82
N LYS A 254 -15.25 19.06 6.26
CA LYS A 254 -16.44 19.45 7.02
C LYS A 254 -17.13 18.23 7.63
N ALA A 255 -17.61 18.35 8.86
CA ALA A 255 -18.47 17.32 9.44
C ALA A 255 -19.89 17.44 8.89
N MET A 256 -20.44 16.35 8.33
CA MET A 256 -21.76 16.33 7.71
C MET A 256 -22.69 15.32 8.38
N SER A 257 -23.98 15.63 8.36
CA SER A 257 -25.05 14.69 8.72
C SER A 257 -25.83 14.34 7.46
N LEU A 258 -26.28 13.09 7.36
CA LEU A 258 -27.23 12.68 6.32
C LEU A 258 -28.64 13.15 6.69
N ARG A 259 -29.52 13.32 5.70
CA ARG A 259 -30.88 13.81 5.91
C ARG A 259 -31.65 12.89 6.86
N GLY A 260 -32.34 13.51 7.83
CA GLY A 260 -33.10 12.77 8.84
C GLY A 260 -32.26 12.15 9.96
N GLY A 261 -30.92 12.34 9.95
CA GLY A 261 -30.02 11.88 11.00
C GLY A 261 -29.30 13.02 11.72
N THR A 262 -28.90 12.79 12.96
CA THR A 262 -28.11 13.74 13.77
C THR A 262 -26.62 13.40 13.82
N THR A 263 -26.23 12.18 13.44
CA THR A 263 -24.84 11.71 13.43
C THR A 263 -23.97 12.61 12.55
N LYS A 264 -22.81 13.01 13.07
CA LYS A 264 -21.83 13.85 12.37
C LYS A 264 -20.68 12.98 11.87
N TYR A 265 -20.67 12.70 10.57
CA TYR A 265 -19.58 12.02 9.91
C TYR A 265 -18.46 13.01 9.56
N LYS A 266 -17.21 12.60 9.77
CA LYS A 266 -16.01 13.44 9.66
C LYS A 266 -15.00 12.92 8.63
N SER A 267 -15.15 11.67 8.19
CA SER A 267 -14.25 11.04 7.22
C SER A 267 -15.00 10.12 6.27
N ALA A 268 -14.37 9.82 5.14
CA ALA A 268 -14.92 8.96 4.10
C ALA A 268 -13.84 8.00 3.57
N HIS A 269 -14.27 6.78 3.24
CA HIS A 269 -13.39 5.68 2.90
C HIS A 269 -13.98 4.82 1.78
N LEU A 270 -13.13 4.17 0.99
CA LEU A 270 -13.47 2.91 0.35
C LEU A 270 -13.19 1.79 1.35
N VAL A 271 -14.17 0.93 1.60
CA VAL A 271 -14.04 -0.24 2.48
C VAL A 271 -14.22 -1.49 1.64
N LEU A 272 -13.35 -2.46 1.86
CA LEU A 272 -13.45 -3.82 1.34
C LEU A 272 -13.70 -4.75 2.53
N ASP A 273 -14.90 -5.31 2.61
CA ASP A 273 -15.33 -6.23 3.66
C ASP A 273 -15.26 -7.69 3.19
N GLN A 274 -14.96 -8.58 4.12
CA GLN A 274 -14.86 -10.03 3.89
C GLN A 274 -13.97 -10.36 2.70
N VAL A 275 -12.75 -9.80 2.73
CA VAL A 275 -11.76 -10.04 1.69
C VAL A 275 -11.03 -11.34 1.98
N GLU A 276 -11.01 -12.23 0.99
CA GLU A 276 -10.46 -13.58 1.14
C GLU A 276 -9.55 -13.94 -0.04
N LEU A 277 -8.47 -14.66 0.26
CA LEU A 277 -7.60 -15.23 -0.77
C LEU A 277 -8.18 -16.55 -1.27
N ALA A 278 -8.44 -16.63 -2.57
CA ALA A 278 -8.70 -17.90 -3.23
C ALA A 278 -7.42 -18.76 -3.27
N GLU A 279 -7.56 -20.07 -3.48
CA GLU A 279 -6.42 -21.01 -3.47
C GLU A 279 -5.27 -20.56 -4.38
N ASN A 280 -5.59 -20.20 -5.63
CA ASN A 280 -4.59 -19.75 -6.60
C ASN A 280 -3.90 -18.44 -6.19
N GLY A 281 -4.54 -17.62 -5.36
CA GLY A 281 -4.03 -16.32 -4.92
C GLY A 281 -3.12 -16.39 -3.69
N LYS A 282 -3.07 -17.52 -2.96
CA LYS A 282 -2.45 -17.61 -1.63
C LYS A 282 -0.95 -17.34 -1.60
N ASN A 283 -0.26 -17.61 -2.71
CA ASN A 283 1.20 -17.49 -2.82
C ASN A 283 1.66 -16.14 -3.37
N GLY A 284 0.77 -15.17 -3.62
CA GLY A 284 1.16 -13.88 -4.21
C GLY A 284 1.67 -14.02 -5.65
N GLY A 285 2.67 -13.22 -6.02
CA GLY A 285 3.13 -13.02 -7.39
C GLY A 285 2.35 -11.96 -8.16
N TYR A 286 1.50 -11.22 -7.47
CA TYR A 286 0.63 -10.21 -8.04
C TYR A 286 0.10 -9.27 -6.96
N PHE A 287 -0.39 -8.12 -7.40
CA PHE A 287 -1.27 -7.26 -6.59
C PHE A 287 -2.23 -6.51 -7.51
N TYR A 288 -3.14 -5.75 -6.91
CA TYR A 288 -3.99 -4.80 -7.61
C TYR A 288 -3.70 -3.41 -7.11
N GLN A 289 -3.59 -2.45 -8.04
CA GLN A 289 -3.77 -1.05 -7.72
C GLN A 289 -5.27 -0.76 -7.64
N VAL A 290 -5.70 -0.16 -6.54
CA VAL A 290 -7.10 0.16 -6.25
C VAL A 290 -7.32 1.63 -6.55
N TYR A 291 -8.16 1.92 -7.54
CA TYR A 291 -8.48 3.28 -7.96
C TYR A 291 -9.92 3.64 -7.64
N LEU A 292 -10.13 4.89 -7.25
CA LEU A 292 -11.41 5.56 -7.35
C LEU A 292 -11.44 6.37 -8.64
N ASN A 293 -12.39 6.08 -9.53
CA ASN A 293 -12.54 6.81 -10.77
C ASN A 293 -13.73 7.75 -10.69
N MET A 294 -13.49 9.00 -11.05
CA MET A 294 -14.44 10.10 -10.97
C MET A 294 -14.79 10.58 -12.39
N PRO A 295 -16.07 10.81 -12.69
CA PRO A 295 -16.48 11.41 -13.97
C PRO A 295 -16.03 12.88 -14.06
N SER A 296 -15.64 13.35 -15.25
CA SER A 296 -15.27 14.77 -15.51
C SER A 296 -16.26 15.44 -16.49
N PRO A 297 -16.57 16.76 -16.36
CA PRO A 297 -17.59 17.46 -17.16
C PRO A 297 -17.06 17.94 -18.50
N GLU A 298 -15.74 18.12 -18.65
CA GLU A 298 -15.12 18.80 -19.81
C GLU A 298 -14.68 17.85 -20.93
N ALA A 299 -14.79 16.53 -20.75
CA ALA A 299 -14.32 15.60 -21.76
C ALA A 299 -15.40 15.34 -22.82
N GLY A 300 -15.37 16.11 -23.90
CA GLY A 300 -15.68 15.56 -25.21
C GLY A 300 -14.80 14.33 -25.41
N ALA A 301 -15.37 13.15 -25.18
CA ALA A 301 -14.76 11.82 -25.33
C ALA A 301 -13.26 11.71 -24.96
N SER A 302 -12.90 11.32 -23.71
CA SER A 302 -11.99 10.16 -23.53
C SER A 302 -11.50 9.75 -22.12
N ARG A 303 -11.50 10.52 -21.01
CA ARG A 303 -10.92 9.97 -19.74
C ARG A 303 -11.58 10.38 -18.41
N PRO A 304 -11.96 9.40 -17.54
CA PRO A 304 -12.28 9.66 -16.13
C PRO A 304 -11.01 10.01 -15.33
N THR A 305 -11.15 10.85 -14.31
CA THR A 305 -10.05 11.13 -13.36
C THR A 305 -9.87 9.91 -12.47
N SER A 306 -8.70 9.27 -12.52
CA SER A 306 -8.39 8.07 -11.71
C SER A 306 -7.51 8.45 -10.53
N LEU A 307 -7.92 8.05 -9.32
CA LEU A 307 -7.26 8.40 -8.07
C LEU A 307 -6.80 7.12 -7.39
N LEU A 308 -5.48 6.91 -7.31
CA LEU A 308 -4.92 5.74 -6.65
C LEU A 308 -5.17 5.85 -5.14
N LEU A 309 -5.92 4.88 -4.61
CA LEU A 309 -6.19 4.76 -3.18
C LEU A 309 -5.15 3.91 -2.47
N GLY A 310 -4.67 2.86 -3.15
CA GLY A 310 -3.59 2.02 -2.68
C GLY A 310 -3.53 0.68 -3.36
N THR A 311 -2.99 -0.31 -2.67
CA THR A 311 -2.76 -1.65 -3.21
C THR A 311 -3.57 -2.70 -2.46
N LEU A 312 -3.86 -3.80 -3.15
CA LEU A 312 -4.53 -4.98 -2.62
C LEU A 312 -3.84 -6.23 -3.15
N GLY A 313 -3.30 -7.05 -2.27
CA GLY A 313 -2.62 -8.30 -2.57
C GLY A 313 -2.67 -9.24 -1.37
N ALA A 314 -1.95 -10.35 -1.47
CA ALA A 314 -1.95 -11.37 -0.42
C ALA A 314 -1.36 -10.84 0.90
N PHE A 315 -0.36 -9.96 0.83
CA PHE A 315 0.29 -9.39 2.00
C PHE A 315 -0.66 -8.52 2.83
N GLN A 316 -1.37 -7.59 2.19
CA GLN A 316 -2.31 -6.67 2.82
C GLN A 316 -3.50 -7.44 3.41
N ILE A 317 -4.01 -8.45 2.70
CA ILE A 317 -5.10 -9.30 3.20
C ILE A 317 -4.66 -10.06 4.45
N ARG A 318 -3.47 -10.69 4.43
CA ARG A 318 -2.96 -11.42 5.60
C ARG A 318 -2.62 -10.50 6.76
N SER A 319 -2.13 -9.29 6.49
CA SER A 319 -1.92 -8.25 7.51
C SER A 319 -3.25 -7.87 8.19
N ALA A 320 -4.29 -7.62 7.39
CA ALA A 320 -5.62 -7.29 7.92
C ALA A 320 -6.22 -8.44 8.75
N VAL A 321 -6.02 -9.71 8.36
CA VAL A 321 -6.43 -10.87 9.19
C VAL A 321 -5.63 -10.96 10.48
N HIS A 322 -4.32 -10.72 10.44
CA HIS A 322 -3.44 -10.81 11.61
C HIS A 322 -3.76 -9.76 12.68
N HIS A 323 -4.13 -8.54 12.26
CA HIS A 323 -4.50 -7.46 13.18
C HIS A 323 -5.99 -7.46 13.55
N GLY A 324 -6.83 -8.11 12.75
CA GLY A 324 -8.27 -8.20 12.97
C GLY A 324 -8.68 -9.46 13.75
N HIS A 325 -9.98 -9.52 14.04
CA HIS A 325 -10.64 -10.72 14.55
C HIS A 325 -11.68 -11.19 13.52
N GLY A 326 -11.24 -12.03 12.57
CA GLY A 326 -12.12 -12.62 11.54
C GLY A 326 -11.66 -12.34 10.11
N ALA A 327 -12.62 -12.30 9.18
CA ALA A 327 -12.34 -12.06 7.77
C ALA A 327 -11.69 -10.70 7.54
N ALA A 328 -10.82 -10.59 6.54
CA ALA A 328 -10.06 -9.38 6.29
C ALA A 328 -10.99 -8.21 5.95
N ARG A 329 -10.71 -7.06 6.54
CA ARG A 329 -11.35 -5.78 6.24
C ARG A 329 -10.27 -4.76 5.92
N LEU A 330 -10.34 -4.16 4.72
CA LEU A 330 -9.40 -3.13 4.29
C LEU A 330 -10.11 -1.80 4.11
N ARG A 331 -9.47 -0.70 4.53
CA ARG A 331 -10.06 0.64 4.50
C ARG A 331 -9.08 1.63 3.89
N TYR A 332 -9.49 2.25 2.78
CA TYR A 332 -8.71 3.25 2.06
C TYR A 332 -9.31 4.64 2.27
N SER A 333 -8.51 5.55 2.82
CA SER A 333 -8.95 6.93 3.09
C SER A 333 -9.17 7.73 1.81
N LEU A 334 -10.29 8.46 1.75
CA LEU A 334 -10.59 9.40 0.66
C LEU A 334 -10.16 10.84 0.99
N ARG A 335 -9.45 11.04 2.11
CA ARG A 335 -8.99 12.36 2.56
C ARG A 335 -7.98 12.96 1.55
N GLY A 336 -8.16 14.24 1.21
CA GLY A 336 -7.26 14.96 0.29
C GLY A 336 -7.57 14.74 -1.21
N ILE A 337 -8.51 13.86 -1.55
CA ILE A 337 -8.87 13.50 -2.92
C ILE A 337 -10.01 14.39 -3.48
N LEU A 338 -10.85 14.92 -2.59
CA LEU A 338 -12.11 15.62 -2.90
C LEU A 338 -12.06 17.17 -2.99
N PRO A 339 -11.03 17.91 -2.52
CA PRO A 339 -11.02 19.38 -2.62
C PRO A 339 -11.02 19.93 -4.06
N ASN A 340 -10.51 19.18 -5.04
CA ASN A 340 -10.49 19.57 -6.47
C ASN A 340 -11.70 19.06 -7.26
N ALA A 341 -12.72 18.53 -6.58
CA ALA A 341 -13.85 17.84 -7.18
C ALA A 341 -15.04 18.79 -7.49
N SER A 342 -14.73 20.03 -7.84
CA SER A 342 -15.67 21.06 -8.34
C SER A 342 -16.25 20.72 -9.72
N LEU A 343 -15.76 19.64 -10.34
CA LEU A 343 -16.01 19.20 -11.71
C LEU A 343 -16.77 17.86 -11.73
N LEU A 344 -17.71 17.61 -10.81
CA LEU A 344 -18.35 16.30 -10.71
C LEU A 344 -19.83 16.36 -11.10
N ARG A 345 -20.25 15.48 -12.02
CA ARG A 345 -21.68 15.15 -12.16
C ARG A 345 -22.13 14.30 -10.98
N VAL A 346 -23.40 14.46 -10.63
CA VAL A 346 -24.17 13.50 -9.82
C VAL A 346 -24.24 12.18 -10.60
N GLY A 347 -23.80 11.07 -10.02
CA GLY A 347 -23.91 9.74 -10.64
C GLY A 347 -22.66 8.87 -10.50
N MET A 348 -22.81 7.59 -10.92
CA MET A 348 -21.96 6.43 -10.58
C MET A 348 -20.46 6.70 -10.38
N VAL A 349 -19.96 6.26 -9.23
CA VAL A 349 -18.53 6.16 -8.91
C VAL A 349 -18.04 4.81 -9.38
N SER A 350 -16.82 4.71 -9.92
CA SER A 350 -16.23 3.40 -10.18
C SER A 350 -15.06 3.12 -9.25
N VAL A 351 -15.01 1.93 -8.69
CA VAL A 351 -13.83 1.38 -8.02
C VAL A 351 -13.17 0.41 -8.98
N SER A 352 -11.91 0.65 -9.34
CA SER A 352 -11.17 -0.25 -10.23
C SER A 352 -10.06 -0.98 -9.50
N PHE A 353 -9.95 -2.27 -9.81
CA PHE A 353 -8.86 -3.13 -9.39
C PHE A 353 -8.02 -3.40 -10.62
N VAL A 354 -6.85 -2.76 -10.70
CA VAL A 354 -5.94 -2.86 -11.85
C VAL A 354 -4.84 -3.86 -11.51
N ARG A 355 -4.85 -4.99 -12.20
CA ARG A 355 -3.92 -6.10 -11.97
C ARG A 355 -2.48 -5.69 -12.35
N VAL A 356 -1.54 -6.02 -11.48
CA VAL A 356 -0.09 -5.97 -11.73
C VAL A 356 0.49 -7.35 -11.40
N ASP A 357 1.31 -7.90 -12.30
CA ASP A 357 1.88 -9.24 -12.16
C ASP A 357 3.41 -9.18 -12.00
N GLY A 358 3.97 -10.09 -11.19
CA GLY A 358 5.38 -10.46 -11.27
C GLY A 358 5.65 -11.38 -12.47
N ASP A 359 6.86 -11.91 -12.60
CA ASP A 359 7.22 -12.78 -13.74
C ASP A 359 6.41 -14.10 -13.73
N ASN A 360 6.29 -14.70 -12.55
CA ASN A 360 5.41 -15.80 -12.20
C ASN A 360 4.21 -15.27 -11.44
N ASN A 361 3.02 -15.58 -11.92
CA ASN A 361 1.78 -15.00 -11.45
C ASN A 361 0.63 -16.00 -11.64
N PRO A 362 -0.34 -16.08 -10.72
CA PRO A 362 -1.39 -17.07 -10.78
C PRO A 362 -2.40 -16.79 -11.91
N ALA A 363 -2.98 -17.87 -12.44
CA ALA A 363 -4.14 -17.83 -13.31
C ALA A 363 -5.43 -18.10 -12.50
N GLY A 364 -6.58 -17.70 -13.05
CA GLY A 364 -7.88 -17.87 -12.40
C GLY A 364 -8.16 -16.86 -11.29
N ALA A 365 -9.20 -17.14 -10.50
CA ALA A 365 -9.62 -16.30 -9.36
C ALA A 365 -8.57 -16.32 -8.25
N VAL A 366 -8.29 -15.15 -7.68
CA VAL A 366 -7.24 -14.96 -6.66
C VAL A 366 -7.73 -14.28 -5.39
N ILE A 367 -8.71 -13.38 -5.49
CA ILE A 367 -9.27 -12.65 -4.34
C ILE A 367 -10.79 -12.62 -4.49
N GLY A 368 -11.50 -12.98 -3.42
CA GLY A 368 -12.92 -12.70 -3.24
C GLY A 368 -13.10 -11.48 -2.35
N ILE A 369 -14.05 -10.62 -2.68
CA ILE A 369 -14.46 -9.49 -1.84
C ILE A 369 -15.96 -9.62 -1.61
N GLY A 370 -16.37 -9.78 -0.34
CA GLY A 370 -17.77 -9.84 0.04
C GLY A 370 -18.51 -8.57 -0.33
N GLU A 371 -17.96 -7.40 0.02
CA GLU A 371 -18.47 -6.09 -0.39
C GLU A 371 -17.34 -5.06 -0.57
N ALA A 372 -17.40 -4.29 -1.65
CA ALA A 372 -16.65 -3.04 -1.79
C ALA A 372 -17.63 -1.86 -1.75
N HIS A 373 -17.54 -1.01 -0.73
CA HIS A 373 -18.48 0.12 -0.55
C HIS A 373 -17.80 1.42 -0.13
N LEU A 374 -18.46 2.53 -0.44
CA LEU A 374 -18.07 3.84 0.09
C LEU A 374 -18.70 4.02 1.47
N GLU A 375 -17.89 4.37 2.47
CA GLU A 375 -18.32 4.47 3.87
C GLU A 375 -18.01 5.85 4.46
N LEU A 376 -19.00 6.46 5.10
CA LEU A 376 -18.83 7.61 5.98
C LEU A 376 -18.58 7.14 7.42
N SER A 377 -17.77 7.89 8.17
CA SER A 377 -17.44 7.56 9.57
C SER A 377 -17.36 8.80 10.45
N THR A 378 -17.73 8.65 11.72
CA THR A 378 -17.64 9.70 12.74
C THR A 378 -16.20 9.97 13.21
N GLU A 379 -15.27 9.09 12.91
CA GLU A 379 -13.85 9.22 13.25
C GLU A 379 -13.15 10.18 12.27
N GLU A 380 -12.13 10.90 12.73
CA GLU A 380 -11.41 11.88 11.89
C GLU A 380 -10.33 11.25 11.00
N THR A 381 -9.83 10.09 11.40
CA THR A 381 -8.83 9.30 10.70
C THR A 381 -9.07 7.83 10.99
N ASN A 382 -8.69 6.95 10.06
CA ASN A 382 -8.70 5.51 10.31
C ASN A 382 -7.83 5.21 11.55
N PRO A 383 -8.38 4.61 12.62
CA PRO A 383 -7.56 3.98 13.63
C PRO A 383 -7.01 2.70 13.02
N GLN A 384 -5.69 2.68 12.84
CA GLN A 384 -4.85 1.57 12.37
C GLN A 384 -4.69 1.48 10.85
#